data_AF-A0A087ACR8-F1
#
_entry.id   AF-A0A087ACR8-F1
#
_cell.length_a   1.000
_cell.length_b   1.000
_cell.length_c   1.000
_cell.angle_alpha   90.00
_cell.angle_beta   90.00
_cell.angle_gamma   90.00
#
_symmetry.space_group_name_H-M   'P 1'
#
loop_
_entity.id
_entity.type
_entity.pdbx_description
1 polymer ?
#
loop_
_entity_poly.entity_id
_entity_poly.type
_entity_poly.pdbx_seq_one_letter_code
_entity_poly.pdbx_strand_id
1 'polypeptide(L)'
;MSETNPFYGDMDHSMITQDMGVCDICGRNCLRALCQQVTVVYGTQSKIASSVCAECMNRMQFKPQRVLDEDQYQRLMDTLTIAKEER
;
A
#
# COMPACT_ATOMS: atom_id res chain seq x y z
N MET A 1 -14.69 17.42 6.04
CA MET A 1 -14.40 16.31 5.09
C MET A 1 -13.59 15.31 5.88
N SER A 2 -14.13 14.15 6.20
CA SER A 2 -13.34 13.09 6.84
C SER A 2 -12.24 12.69 5.86
N GLU A 3 -10.98 12.94 6.19
CA GLU A 3 -9.84 12.48 5.39
C GLU A 3 -9.87 10.95 5.38
N THR A 4 -10.42 10.37 4.31
CA THR A 4 -10.36 8.93 4.08
C THR A 4 -8.89 8.54 4.00
N ASN A 5 -8.48 7.56 4.82
CA ASN A 5 -7.12 7.09 4.84
C ASN A 5 -6.75 6.56 3.44
N PRO A 6 -5.74 7.16 2.75
CA PRO A 6 -5.40 6.85 1.36
C PRO A 6 -4.86 5.43 1.16
N PHE A 7 -4.60 4.70 2.25
CA PHE A 7 -4.14 3.32 2.24
C PHE A 7 -5.29 2.29 2.30
N TYR A 8 -6.55 2.74 2.49
CA TYR A 8 -7.71 1.88 2.30
C TYR A 8 -8.14 2.00 0.84
N GLY A 9 -7.90 0.95 0.04
CA GLY A 9 -8.42 0.86 -1.32
C GLY A 9 -9.91 0.52 -1.34
N ASP A 10 -10.59 0.85 -2.44
CA ASP A 10 -12.01 0.51 -2.66
C ASP A 10 -12.17 -1.00 -2.88
N MET A 11 -12.50 -1.71 -1.82
CA MET A 11 -12.60 -3.18 -1.78
C MET A 11 -14.04 -3.71 -1.87
N ASP A 12 -15.02 -2.82 -2.08
CA ASP A 12 -16.46 -3.15 -1.98
C ASP A 12 -16.97 -4.08 -3.10
N HIS A 13 -16.21 -4.31 -4.18
CA HIS A 13 -16.77 -4.89 -5.41
C HIS A 13 -16.29 -6.29 -5.79
N SER A 14 -15.41 -6.94 -5.01
CA SER A 14 -14.89 -8.25 -5.39
C SER A 14 -15.06 -9.30 -4.27
N MET A 15 -15.93 -10.29 -4.51
CA MET A 15 -16.04 -11.50 -3.69
C MET A 15 -14.86 -12.45 -3.95
N ILE A 16 -13.64 -11.92 -3.98
CA ILE A 16 -12.42 -12.67 -4.21
C ILE A 16 -11.88 -13.10 -2.84
N THR A 17 -11.40 -14.36 -2.74
CA THR A 17 -10.68 -14.82 -1.56
C THR A 17 -9.50 -13.90 -1.29
N GLN A 18 -9.54 -13.18 -0.19
CA GLN A 18 -8.49 -12.21 0.15
C GLN A 18 -7.39 -12.89 0.96
N ASP A 19 -6.16 -12.76 0.50
CA ASP A 19 -5.00 -13.27 1.22
C ASP A 19 -4.77 -12.43 2.49
N MET A 20 -4.71 -13.10 3.64
CA MET A 20 -4.48 -12.46 4.94
C MET A 20 -3.01 -12.59 5.35
N GLY A 21 -2.47 -11.52 5.92
CA GLY A 21 -1.13 -11.45 6.47
C GLY A 21 -1.16 -10.89 7.89
N VAL A 22 -0.01 -10.92 8.55
CA VAL A 22 0.17 -10.31 9.87
C VAL A 22 0.96 -9.04 9.69
N CYS A 23 0.50 -7.94 10.29
CA CYS A 23 1.22 -6.68 10.25
C CYS A 23 2.51 -6.77 11.10
N ASP A 24 3.66 -6.47 10.51
CA ASP A 24 4.96 -6.51 11.17
C ASP A 24 5.12 -5.50 12.33
N ILE A 25 4.26 -4.47 12.36
CA ILE A 25 4.31 -3.40 13.37
C ILE A 25 3.35 -3.66 14.52
N CYS A 26 2.07 -3.93 14.24
CA CYS A 26 1.06 -4.10 15.28
C CYS A 26 0.66 -5.56 15.55
N GLY A 27 1.12 -6.52 14.75
CA GLY A 27 0.82 -7.95 14.91
C GLY A 27 -0.63 -8.34 14.59
N ARG A 28 -1.48 -7.41 14.16
CA ARG A 28 -2.87 -7.70 13.77
C ARG A 28 -2.93 -8.29 12.36
N ASN A 29 -3.95 -9.12 12.12
CA ASN A 29 -4.26 -9.60 10.78
C ASN A 29 -4.64 -8.41 9.87
N CYS A 30 -4.06 -8.37 8.68
CA CYS A 30 -4.38 -7.41 7.63
C CYS A 30 -4.62 -8.15 6.31
N LEU A 31 -5.38 -7.51 5.43
CA LEU A 31 -5.48 -7.93 4.04
C LEU A 31 -4.13 -7.63 3.37
N ARG A 32 -3.46 -8.66 2.85
CA ARG A 32 -2.12 -8.50 2.26
C ARG A 32 -2.11 -7.50 1.11
N ALA A 33 -3.19 -7.46 0.32
CA ALA A 33 -3.37 -6.48 -0.76
C ALA A 33 -3.34 -5.02 -0.29
N LEU A 34 -3.67 -4.75 0.98
CA LEU A 34 -3.66 -3.42 1.59
C LEU A 34 -2.43 -3.17 2.47
N CYS A 35 -1.58 -4.19 2.66
CA CYS A 35 -0.39 -4.10 3.47
C CYS A 35 0.79 -3.63 2.61
N GLN A 36 1.48 -2.58 3.04
CA GLN A 36 2.59 -1.96 2.32
C GLN A 36 3.93 -2.36 2.89
N GLN A 37 4.96 -2.39 2.04
CA GLN A 37 6.34 -2.55 2.48
C GLN A 37 6.93 -1.18 2.83
N VAL A 38 7.57 -1.07 3.99
CA VAL A 38 8.24 0.15 4.44
C VAL A 38 9.57 -0.14 5.09
N THR A 39 10.50 0.80 4.97
CA THR A 39 11.74 0.80 5.76
C THR A 39 11.49 1.58 7.05
N VAL A 40 11.68 0.92 8.19
CA VAL A 40 11.60 1.53 9.52
C VAL A 40 13.01 1.81 10.00
N VAL A 41 13.26 3.04 10.46
CA VAL A 41 14.56 3.47 10.99
C VAL A 41 14.37 3.98 12.42
N TYR A 42 15.17 3.46 13.35
CA TYR A 42 15.17 3.89 14.75
C TYR A 42 16.61 4.01 15.25
N GLY A 43 17.03 5.25 15.55
CA GLY A 43 18.41 5.54 15.92
C GLY A 43 19.40 5.10 14.83
N THR A 44 20.29 4.17 15.16
CA THR A 44 21.28 3.60 14.23
C THR A 44 20.83 2.29 13.57
N GLN A 45 19.60 1.86 13.81
CA GLN A 45 19.06 0.61 13.26
C GLN A 45 18.04 0.89 12.17
N SER A 46 18.05 0.06 11.14
CA SER A 46 17.02 0.03 10.11
C SER A 46 16.57 -1.40 9.82
N LYS A 47 15.29 -1.55 9.52
CA LYS A 47 14.70 -2.84 9.13
C LYS A 47 13.61 -2.61 8.10
N ILE A 48 13.49 -3.55 7.16
CA ILE A 48 12.38 -3.61 6.22
C ILE A 48 11.23 -4.35 6.90
N ALA A 49 10.09 -3.68 7.05
CA ALA A 49 8.80 -4.28 7.37
C ALA A 49 8.09 -4.57 6.05
N SER A 50 7.87 -5.83 5.72
CA SER A 50 7.31 -6.27 4.43
C SER A 50 5.79 -6.20 4.40
N SER A 51 5.12 -6.22 5.55
CA SER A 51 3.67 -6.17 5.65
C SER A 51 3.22 -5.17 6.72
N VAL A 52 2.83 -3.96 6.31
CA VAL A 52 2.37 -2.91 7.23
C VAL A 52 0.96 -2.45 6.87
N CYS A 53 0.03 -2.52 7.83
CA CYS A 53 -1.36 -2.18 7.61
C CYS A 53 -1.60 -0.67 7.47
N ALA A 54 -2.69 -0.31 6.77
CA ALA A 54 -3.14 1.06 6.56
C ALA A 54 -3.24 1.89 7.85
N GLU A 55 -3.65 1.29 8.96
CA GLU A 55 -3.74 1.97 10.26
C GLU A 55 -2.36 2.32 10.83
N CYS A 56 -1.39 1.40 10.73
CA CYS A 56 -0.01 1.66 11.13
C CYS A 56 0.66 2.70 10.21
N MET A 57 0.42 2.63 8.90
CA MET A 57 0.88 3.64 7.94
C MET A 57 0.36 5.04 8.32
N ASN A 58 -0.93 5.14 8.63
CA ASN A 58 -1.55 6.39 9.05
C ASN A 58 -1.02 6.88 10.40
N ARG A 59 -0.84 5.98 11.38
CA ARG A 59 -0.29 6.31 12.70
C ARG A 59 1.16 6.80 12.63
N MET A 60 1.95 6.26 11.71
CA MET A 60 3.31 6.74 11.42
C MET A 60 3.34 8.00 10.53
N GLN A 61 2.17 8.54 10.18
CA GLN A 61 2.02 9.74 9.36
C GLN A 61 2.70 9.63 7.99
N PHE A 62 2.72 8.42 7.41
CA PHE A 62 3.16 8.27 6.03
C PHE A 62 2.27 9.09 5.13
N LYS A 63 2.88 9.98 4.34
CA LYS A 63 2.19 10.78 3.34
C LYS A 63 2.54 10.25 1.96
N PRO A 64 1.56 9.76 1.18
CA PRO A 64 1.83 9.40 -0.20
C PRO A 64 2.31 10.66 -0.94
N GLN A 65 3.34 10.53 -1.78
CA GLN A 65 3.81 11.64 -2.60
C GLN A 65 2.75 12.07 -3.63
N ARG A 66 1.98 11.10 -4.10
CA ARG A 66 0.87 11.30 -5.04
C ARG A 66 -0.14 10.18 -4.83
N VAL A 67 -1.41 10.55 -4.79
CA VAL A 67 -2.52 9.60 -4.88
C VAL A 67 -2.99 9.65 -6.33
N LEU A 68 -3.04 8.50 -6.99
CA LEU A 68 -3.57 8.36 -8.34
C LEU A 68 -4.97 7.80 -8.24
N ASP A 69 -5.89 8.33 -9.04
CA ASP A 69 -7.16 7.65 -9.29
C ASP A 69 -6.95 6.42 -10.18
N GLU A 70 -8.00 5.61 -10.32
CA GLU A 70 -7.93 4.35 -11.08
C GLU A 70 -7.60 4.57 -12.57
N ASP A 71 -8.17 5.60 -13.21
CA ASP A 71 -7.91 5.93 -14.62
C ASP A 71 -6.45 6.39 -14.82
N GLN A 72 -5.93 7.22 -13.91
CA GLN A 72 -4.54 7.65 -13.90
C GLN A 72 -3.58 6.48 -13.70
N TYR A 73 -3.93 5.55 -12.79
CA TYR A 73 -3.13 4.35 -12.55
C TYR A 73 -3.12 3.44 -13.78
N GLN A 74 -4.28 3.21 -14.41
CA GLN A 74 -4.39 2.38 -15.61
C GLN A 74 -3.53 2.95 -16.76
N ARG A 75 -3.64 4.25 -17.04
CA ARG A 75 -2.82 4.91 -18.08
C ARG A 75 -1.32 4.81 -17.79
N LEU A 76 -0.93 4.90 -16.52
CA LEU A 76 0.47 4.72 -16.12
C LEU A 76 0.94 3.29 -16.41
N MET A 77 0.13 2.28 -16.09
CA MET A 77 0.46 0.88 -16.37
C MET A 77 0.56 0.60 -17.87
N ASP A 78 -0.35 1.15 -18.68
CA ASP A 78 -0.32 0.99 -20.14
C ASP A 78 0.97 1.59 -20.72
N THR A 79 1.34 2.80 -20.27
CA THR A 79 2.58 3.49 -20.69
C THR A 79 3.84 2.68 -20.33
N LEU A 80 3.88 2.14 -19.11
CA LEU A 80 5.01 1.34 -18.63
C LEU A 80 5.12 -0.02 -19.34
N THR A 81 4.00 -0.56 -19.81
CA THR A 81 3.97 -1.82 -20.56
C THR A 81 4.56 -1.62 -21.96
N ILE A 82 4.16 -0.55 -22.65
CA ILE A 82 4.73 -0.16 -23.95
C ILE A 82 6.24 0.08 -23.83
N ALA A 83 6.69 0.79 -22.79
CA ALA A 83 8.12 1.06 -22.56
C ALA A 83 8.97 -0.19 -22.26
N LYS A 84 8.35 -1.31 -21.87
CA LYS A 84 9.03 -2.60 -21.68
C LYS A 84 9.12 -3.42 -22.96
N GLU A 85 8.20 -3.25 -23.89
CA GLU A 85 8.19 -3.97 -25.17
C GLU A 85 9.18 -3.37 -26.19
N GLU A 86 9.56 -2.10 -26.01
CA GLU A 86 10.56 -1.42 -26.84
C GLU A 86 12.03 -1.62 -26.37
N ARG A 87 12.28 -2.45 -25.35
CA ARG A 87 13.62 -2.82 -24.86
C ARG A 87 13.95 -4.28 -25.14
#